data_AF-A0A316ADD7-F1
#
_entry.id   AF-A0A316ADD7-F1
#
_cell.length_a   1.000
_cell.length_b   1.000
_cell.length_c   1.000
_cell.angle_alpha   90.00
_cell.angle_beta   90.00
_cell.angle_gamma   90.00
#
_symmetry.space_group_name_H-M   'P 1'
#
loop_
_entity.id
_entity.type
_entity.pdbx_description
1 polymer ?
#
loop_
_entity_poly.entity_id
_entity_poly.type
_entity_poly.pdbx_seq_one_letter_code
_entity_poly.pdbx_strand_id
1 'polypeptide(L)'
;MTTDSAQTGTTPPALAPRARSPIPGGLLVAVAGAVLLTVTNALVNFGAYSRATTTADVITSMGEHQGLYEVTIAVGLVSVVLLVPGIWAVGAVLAVRTPVLAGIGAWLGATGYLLSTVLSLESAAALGVARAVLEDGADPAAYVAGVDQYAPVAMIGVYTLFGLGGLFGFVVLGVAVLRQAGSRGPLPRWAGWALILSAPVRMGGLIFGVAAGPPLASLLITAALLAILLAARRPAVSR
;
A
#
# COMPACT_ATOMS: atom_id res chain seq x y z
N MET A 1 66.13 20.67 24.46
CA MET A 1 65.31 20.70 23.23
C MET A 1 64.24 19.64 23.42
N THR A 2 63.03 20.07 23.74
CA THR A 2 61.89 19.25 24.18
C THR A 2 61.26 18.52 22.99
N THR A 3 61.15 17.20 23.07
CA THR A 3 60.39 16.36 22.14
C THR A 3 58.92 16.35 22.56
N ASP A 4 58.06 17.01 21.77
CA ASP A 4 56.62 16.98 21.93
C ASP A 4 56.08 15.57 21.67
N SER A 5 55.45 15.00 22.70
CA SER A 5 54.74 13.74 22.62
C SER A 5 53.35 14.00 22.06
N ALA A 6 53.12 13.66 20.80
CA ALA A 6 51.79 13.71 20.19
C ALA A 6 50.86 12.73 20.92
N GLN A 7 50.02 13.25 21.82
CA GLN A 7 48.86 12.55 22.35
C GLN A 7 47.87 12.33 21.20
N THR A 8 47.84 11.10 20.68
CA THR A 8 46.75 10.58 19.86
C THR A 8 45.50 10.48 20.72
N GLY A 9 44.73 11.58 20.77
CA GLY A 9 43.39 11.60 21.33
C GLY A 9 42.53 10.56 20.61
N THR A 10 42.21 9.47 21.30
CA THR A 10 41.22 8.49 20.86
C THR A 10 39.85 9.10 21.08
N THR A 11 39.34 9.79 20.06
CA THR A 11 37.95 10.28 20.06
C THR A 11 37.04 9.04 20.20
N PRO A 12 36.18 8.97 21.23
CA PRO A 12 35.27 7.85 21.37
C PRO A 12 34.36 7.78 20.14
N PRO A 13 34.04 6.58 19.61
CA PRO A 13 33.19 6.46 18.44
C PRO A 13 31.83 7.10 18.74
N ALA A 14 31.49 8.12 17.96
CA ALA A 14 30.19 8.78 18.06
C ALA A 14 29.10 7.72 17.89
N LEU A 15 28.25 7.56 18.92
CA LEU A 15 27.08 6.69 18.88
C LEU A 15 26.20 7.14 17.71
N ALA A 16 26.12 6.31 16.66
CA ALA A 16 25.23 6.58 15.54
C ALA A 16 23.78 6.73 16.05
N PRO A 17 23.06 7.80 15.66
CA PRO A 17 21.69 8.02 16.11
C PRO A 17 20.81 6.79 15.83
N ARG A 18 20.17 6.28 16.88
CA ARG A 18 19.22 5.16 16.77
C ARG A 18 18.05 5.60 15.89
N ALA A 19 17.77 4.86 14.83
CA ALA A 19 16.53 4.98 14.08
C ALA A 19 15.38 4.36 14.90
N ARG A 20 14.96 5.01 16.00
CA ARG A 20 13.65 4.70 16.58
C ARG A 20 12.62 5.13 15.53
N SER A 21 11.72 4.23 15.14
CA SER A 21 10.60 4.59 14.26
C SER A 21 9.89 5.79 14.90
N PRO A 22 9.85 6.95 14.24
CA PRO A 22 9.37 8.18 14.86
C PRO A 22 7.85 8.21 15.04
N ILE A 23 7.14 7.21 14.50
CA ILE A 23 5.67 7.13 14.57
C ILE A 23 5.27 6.04 15.58
N PRO A 24 4.69 6.42 16.75
CA PRO A 24 4.11 5.47 17.68
C PRO A 24 3.11 4.55 16.98
N GLY A 25 3.22 3.24 17.19
CA GLY A 25 2.33 2.27 16.54
C GLY A 25 2.62 2.01 15.05
N GLY A 26 3.68 2.59 14.46
CA GLY A 26 4.01 2.45 13.03
C GLY A 26 4.01 1.01 12.49
N LEU A 27 4.50 0.04 13.29
CA LEU A 27 4.43 -1.38 12.94
C LEU A 27 3.00 -1.90 12.82
N LEU A 28 2.16 -1.57 13.81
CA LEU A 28 0.78 -2.04 13.86
C LEU A 28 0.01 -1.48 12.67
N VAL A 29 0.07 -0.17 12.44
CA VAL A 29 -0.68 0.47 11.35
C VAL A 29 -0.21 0.01 9.97
N ALA A 30 1.11 -0.15 9.75
CA ALA A 30 1.64 -0.63 8.48
C ALA A 30 1.23 -2.08 8.18
N VAL A 31 1.36 -2.97 9.16
CA VAL A 31 1.07 -4.39 8.98
C VAL A 31 -0.44 -4.63 8.92
N ALA A 32 -1.21 -4.04 9.83
CA ALA A 32 -2.67 -4.16 9.82
C ALA A 32 -3.25 -3.57 8.53
N GLY A 33 -2.80 -2.38 8.11
CA GLY A 33 -3.21 -1.78 6.84
C GLY A 33 -2.90 -2.68 5.64
N ALA A 34 -1.69 -3.22 5.54
CA ALA A 34 -1.32 -4.10 4.42
C ALA A 34 -2.03 -5.47 4.45
N VAL A 35 -2.30 -6.02 5.63
CA VAL A 35 -3.12 -7.23 5.79
C VAL A 35 -4.55 -6.96 5.33
N LEU A 36 -5.17 -5.88 5.78
CA LEU A 36 -6.53 -5.52 5.36
C LEU A 36 -6.58 -5.20 3.86
N LEU A 37 -5.53 -4.62 3.28
CA LEU A 37 -5.41 -4.47 1.83
C LEU A 37 -5.41 -5.83 1.13
N THR A 38 -4.70 -6.81 1.68
CA THR A 38 -4.68 -8.18 1.15
C THR A 38 -6.07 -8.79 1.21
N VAL A 39 -6.75 -8.67 2.35
CA VAL A 39 -8.13 -9.16 2.52
C VAL A 39 -9.07 -8.47 1.53
N THR A 40 -8.99 -7.15 1.38
CA THR A 40 -9.78 -6.38 0.41
C THR A 40 -9.58 -6.93 -1.01
N ASN A 41 -8.33 -7.08 -1.43
CA ASN A 41 -8.03 -7.62 -2.76
C ASN A 41 -8.51 -9.07 -2.93
N ALA A 42 -8.43 -9.90 -1.88
CA ALA A 42 -8.96 -11.26 -1.92
C ALA A 42 -10.49 -11.28 -2.02
N LEU A 43 -11.19 -10.43 -1.27
CA LEU A 43 -12.65 -10.30 -1.35
C LEU A 43 -13.11 -9.83 -2.73
N VAL A 44 -12.40 -8.87 -3.33
CA VAL A 44 -12.69 -8.40 -4.69
C VAL A 44 -12.37 -9.47 -5.74
N ASN A 45 -11.26 -10.19 -5.63
CA ASN A 45 -10.82 -11.09 -6.71
C ASN A 45 -11.36 -12.53 -6.59
N PHE A 46 -11.78 -12.95 -5.39
CA PHE A 46 -12.30 -14.30 -5.15
C PHE A 46 -13.75 -14.31 -4.63
N GLY A 47 -14.31 -13.15 -4.28
CA GLY A 47 -15.70 -13.01 -3.85
C GLY A 47 -16.67 -12.80 -5.02
N ALA A 48 -17.84 -12.25 -4.70
CA ALA A 48 -18.96 -12.10 -5.65
C ALA A 48 -18.62 -11.20 -6.86
N TYR A 49 -17.67 -10.28 -6.72
CA TYR A 49 -17.13 -9.45 -7.80
C TYR A 49 -16.49 -10.24 -8.95
N SER A 50 -15.89 -11.40 -8.66
CA SER A 50 -15.10 -12.18 -9.63
C SER A 50 -15.92 -12.77 -10.79
N ARG A 51 -17.24 -12.82 -10.63
CA ARG A 51 -18.18 -13.39 -11.61
C ARG A 51 -18.82 -12.34 -12.50
N ALA A 52 -18.67 -11.05 -12.18
CA ALA A 52 -19.29 -9.97 -12.93
C ALA A 52 -18.43 -9.60 -14.14
N THR A 53 -19.03 -9.59 -15.33
CA THR A 53 -18.33 -9.24 -16.59
C THR A 53 -18.71 -7.87 -17.11
N THR A 54 -19.89 -7.38 -16.72
CA THR A 54 -20.42 -6.06 -17.09
C THR A 54 -20.78 -5.24 -15.85
N THR A 55 -20.94 -3.93 -16.01
CA THR A 55 -21.43 -3.04 -14.95
C THR A 55 -22.80 -3.48 -14.42
N ALA A 56 -23.68 -3.99 -15.29
CA ALA A 56 -24.98 -4.52 -14.90
C ALA A 56 -24.85 -5.79 -14.03
N ASP A 57 -23.91 -6.68 -14.36
CA ASP A 57 -23.62 -7.87 -13.53
C ASP A 57 -23.09 -7.46 -12.16
N VAL A 58 -22.26 -6.40 -12.09
CA VAL A 58 -21.76 -5.86 -10.83
C VAL A 58 -22.91 -5.35 -9.96
N ILE A 59 -23.84 -4.56 -10.52
CA ILE A 59 -25.00 -4.03 -9.79
C ILE A 59 -25.91 -5.15 -9.32
N THR A 60 -26.18 -6.14 -10.17
CA THR A 60 -26.99 -7.31 -9.80
C THR A 60 -26.33 -8.09 -8.66
N SER A 61 -25.04 -8.39 -8.78
CA SER A 61 -24.26 -9.10 -7.76
C SER A 61 -24.17 -8.33 -6.44
N MET A 62 -24.05 -7.00 -6.49
CA MET A 62 -24.13 -6.10 -5.34
C MET A 62 -25.47 -6.22 -4.63
N GLY A 63 -26.55 -6.25 -5.39
CA GLY A 63 -27.89 -6.42 -4.85
C GLY A 63 -28.07 -7.77 -4.14
N GLU A 64 -27.56 -8.85 -4.73
CA GLU A 64 -27.64 -10.20 -4.16
C GLU A 64 -26.76 -10.39 -2.91
N HIS A 65 -25.66 -9.64 -2.79
CA HIS A 65 -24.64 -9.86 -1.75
C HIS A 65 -24.30 -8.61 -0.94
N GLN A 66 -25.27 -7.72 -0.67
CA GLN A 66 -25.04 -6.38 -0.11
C GLN A 66 -24.05 -6.35 1.08
N GLY A 67 -24.24 -7.22 2.07
CA GLY A 67 -23.37 -7.28 3.25
C GLY A 67 -21.91 -7.60 2.93
N LEU A 68 -21.64 -8.44 1.93
CA LEU A 68 -20.27 -8.74 1.48
C LEU A 68 -19.61 -7.49 0.88
N TYR A 69 -20.39 -6.71 0.10
CA TYR A 69 -19.92 -5.48 -0.51
C TYR A 69 -19.66 -4.38 0.52
N GLU A 70 -20.55 -4.22 1.51
CA GLU A 70 -20.34 -3.32 2.66
C GLU A 70 -19.06 -3.65 3.41
N VAL A 71 -18.86 -4.93 3.76
CA VAL A 71 -17.65 -5.40 4.44
C VAL A 71 -16.42 -5.14 3.58
N THR A 72 -16.48 -5.41 2.28
CA THR A 72 -15.36 -5.18 1.36
C THR A 72 -14.98 -3.69 1.31
N ILE A 73 -15.96 -2.80 1.21
CA ILE A 73 -15.75 -1.34 1.21
C ILE A 73 -15.17 -0.88 2.55
N ALA A 74 -15.77 -1.31 3.67
CA ALA A 74 -15.32 -0.93 5.00
C ALA A 74 -13.88 -1.40 5.27
N VAL A 75 -13.56 -2.66 4.95
CA VAL A 75 -12.20 -3.22 5.07
C VAL A 75 -11.22 -2.47 4.18
N GLY A 76 -11.61 -2.10 2.96
CA GLY A 76 -10.81 -1.29 2.04
C GLY A 76 -10.50 0.11 2.58
N LEU A 77 -11.50 0.80 3.13
CA LEU A 77 -11.32 2.12 3.74
C LEU A 77 -10.43 2.06 4.99
N VAL A 78 -10.68 1.12 5.89
CA VAL A 78 -9.86 0.93 7.10
C VAL A 78 -8.42 0.56 6.73
N SER A 79 -8.24 -0.26 5.68
CA SER A 79 -6.93 -0.55 5.11
C SER A 79 -6.18 0.73 4.74
N VAL A 80 -6.79 1.67 4.00
CA VAL A 80 -6.14 2.93 3.61
C VAL A 80 -5.79 3.78 4.84
N VAL A 81 -6.74 3.93 5.77
CA VAL A 81 -6.57 4.73 7.00
C VAL A 81 -5.36 4.26 7.82
N LEU A 82 -5.09 2.96 7.84
CA LEU A 82 -3.94 2.38 8.54
C LEU A 82 -2.67 2.33 7.67
N LEU A 83 -2.81 2.03 6.39
CA LEU A 83 -1.67 1.82 5.49
C LEU A 83 -0.94 3.12 5.18
N VAL A 84 -1.65 4.23 4.98
CA VAL A 84 -1.04 5.55 4.70
C VAL A 84 -0.06 5.96 5.80
N PRO A 85 -0.43 6.04 7.10
CA PRO A 85 0.53 6.32 8.16
C PRO A 85 1.59 5.21 8.30
N GLY A 86 1.27 3.97 7.95
CA GLY A 86 2.24 2.87 7.88
C GLY A 86 3.35 3.07 6.83
N ILE A 87 2.99 3.55 5.64
CA ILE A 87 3.92 3.92 4.58
C ILE A 87 4.84 5.05 5.07
N TRP A 88 4.29 6.04 5.76
CA TRP A 88 5.09 7.11 6.37
C TRP A 88 6.04 6.60 7.45
N ALA A 89 5.62 5.65 8.28
CA ALA A 89 6.48 5.06 9.31
C ALA A 89 7.68 4.33 8.69
N VAL A 90 7.46 3.63 7.57
CA VAL A 90 8.50 2.94 6.80
C VAL A 90 9.41 3.95 6.11
N GLY A 91 8.85 4.99 5.48
CA GLY A 91 9.61 6.09 4.89
C GLY A 91 10.53 6.75 5.92
N ALA A 92 10.04 7.01 7.13
CA ALA A 92 10.83 7.61 8.19
C ALA A 92 11.98 6.72 8.68
N VAL A 93 11.77 5.40 8.73
CA VAL A 93 12.86 4.43 9.00
C VAL A 93 13.94 4.50 7.91
N LEU A 94 13.54 4.57 6.65
CA LEU A 94 14.46 4.60 5.51
C LEU A 94 15.14 5.97 5.34
N ALA A 95 14.52 7.05 5.80
CA ALA A 95 15.02 8.41 5.62
C ALA A 95 16.38 8.65 6.27
N VAL A 96 16.75 7.85 7.28
CA VAL A 96 18.03 7.95 8.00
C VAL A 96 19.24 7.78 7.08
N ARG A 97 19.14 6.96 6.03
CA ARG A 97 20.25 6.69 5.10
C ARG A 97 19.94 7.05 3.65
N THR A 98 18.66 7.10 3.27
CA THR A 98 18.24 7.46 1.91
C THR A 98 17.06 8.45 1.94
N PRO A 99 17.25 9.67 2.46
CA PRO A 99 16.16 10.62 2.73
C PRO A 99 15.34 10.97 1.48
N VAL A 100 16.01 11.23 0.36
CA VAL A 100 15.35 11.61 -0.90
C VAL A 100 14.46 10.49 -1.42
N LEU A 101 14.98 9.27 -1.56
CA LEU A 101 14.21 8.13 -2.06
C LEU A 101 13.08 7.75 -1.09
N ALA A 102 13.36 7.76 0.21
CA ALA A 102 12.35 7.45 1.22
C ALA A 102 11.20 8.46 1.19
N GLY A 103 11.50 9.75 1.05
CA GLY A 103 10.51 10.81 0.92
C GLY A 103 9.67 10.68 -0.34
N ILE A 104 10.30 10.51 -1.50
CA ILE A 104 9.59 10.34 -2.79
C ILE A 104 8.70 9.09 -2.75
N GLY A 105 9.27 7.95 -2.34
CA GLY A 105 8.53 6.69 -2.28
C GLY A 105 7.36 6.72 -1.30
N ALA A 106 7.56 7.32 -0.12
CA ALA A 106 6.49 7.47 0.87
C ALA A 106 5.37 8.40 0.39
N TRP A 107 5.71 9.57 -0.19
CA TRP A 107 4.71 10.48 -0.77
C TRP A 107 3.93 9.80 -1.90
N LEU A 108 4.61 9.21 -2.87
CA LEU A 108 3.94 8.54 -3.99
C LEU A 108 3.04 7.40 -3.51
N GLY A 109 3.54 6.54 -2.62
CA GLY A 109 2.78 5.42 -2.07
C GLY A 109 1.57 5.90 -1.27
N ALA A 110 1.76 6.83 -0.33
CA ALA A 110 0.70 7.37 0.50
C ALA A 110 -0.39 8.06 -0.32
N THR A 111 -0.01 8.92 -1.27
CA THR A 111 -0.96 9.60 -2.15
C THR A 111 -1.70 8.60 -3.03
N GLY A 112 -1.00 7.59 -3.58
CA GLY A 112 -1.64 6.53 -4.35
C GLY A 112 -2.74 5.83 -3.56
N TYR A 113 -2.43 5.32 -2.37
CA TYR A 113 -3.44 4.65 -1.53
C TYR A 113 -4.52 5.58 -1.00
N LEU A 114 -4.22 6.85 -0.76
CA LEU A 114 -5.25 7.83 -0.42
C LEU A 114 -6.25 7.99 -1.57
N LEU A 115 -5.76 8.07 -2.81
CA LEU A 115 -6.63 8.16 -4.00
C LEU A 115 -7.45 6.89 -4.24
N SER A 116 -7.01 5.73 -3.76
CA SER A 116 -7.82 4.50 -3.84
C SER A 116 -9.10 4.57 -3.00
N THR A 117 -9.26 5.54 -2.09
CA THR A 117 -10.55 5.78 -1.40
C THR A 117 -11.66 6.15 -2.37
N VAL A 118 -11.34 6.76 -3.52
CA VAL A 118 -12.32 7.08 -4.56
C VAL A 118 -12.98 5.80 -5.10
N LEU A 119 -12.23 4.71 -5.27
CA LEU A 119 -12.78 3.41 -5.65
C LEU A 119 -13.80 2.89 -4.62
N SER A 120 -13.53 3.11 -3.34
CA SER A 120 -14.43 2.71 -2.25
C SER A 120 -15.71 3.55 -2.25
N LEU A 121 -15.60 4.86 -2.53
CA LEU A 121 -16.76 5.75 -2.66
C LEU A 121 -17.63 5.39 -3.87
N GLU A 122 -17.02 5.08 -5.02
CA GLU A 122 -17.76 4.58 -6.19
C GLU A 122 -18.47 3.26 -5.90
N SER A 123 -17.77 2.31 -5.26
CA SER A 123 -18.37 1.04 -4.87
C SER A 123 -19.55 1.23 -3.91
N ALA A 124 -19.46 2.21 -3.00
CA ALA A 124 -20.55 2.56 -2.10
C ALA A 124 -21.74 3.22 -2.83
N ALA A 125 -21.47 4.08 -3.81
CA ALA A 125 -22.51 4.68 -4.65
C ALA A 125 -23.23 3.61 -5.49
N ALA A 126 -22.48 2.70 -6.11
CA ALA A 126 -23.03 1.57 -6.87
C ALA A 126 -23.86 0.63 -5.98
N LEU A 127 -23.41 0.35 -4.75
CA LEU A 127 -24.18 -0.41 -3.78
C LEU A 127 -25.48 0.30 -3.38
N GLY A 128 -25.46 1.62 -3.20
CA GLY A 128 -26.66 2.41 -2.92
C GLY A 128 -27.69 2.31 -4.05
N VAL A 129 -27.23 2.28 -5.30
CA VAL A 129 -28.10 2.06 -6.46
C VAL A 129 -28.63 0.64 -6.52
N ALA A 130 -27.79 -0.37 -6.28
CA ALA A 130 -28.24 -1.75 -6.24
C ALA A 130 -29.37 -1.96 -5.22
N ARG A 131 -29.33 -1.26 -4.09
CA ARG A 131 -30.43 -1.23 -3.13
C ARG A 131 -31.69 -0.57 -3.69
N ALA A 132 -31.57 0.62 -4.28
CA ALA A 132 -32.72 1.31 -4.89
C ALA A 132 -33.39 0.49 -6.02
N VAL A 133 -32.59 -0.23 -6.83
CA VAL A 133 -33.11 -1.14 -7.86
C VAL A 133 -33.94 -2.27 -7.23
N LEU A 134 -33.42 -2.89 -6.16
CA LEU A 134 -34.09 -4.03 -5.51
C LEU A 134 -35.30 -3.61 -4.67
N GLU A 135 -35.22 -2.47 -3.99
CA GLU A 135 -36.23 -2.00 -3.04
C GLU A 135 -37.34 -1.20 -3.74
N ASP A 136 -36.98 -0.33 -4.70
CA ASP A 136 -37.90 0.61 -5.35
C ASP A 136 -38.25 0.22 -6.79
N GLY A 137 -37.69 -0.89 -7.31
CA GLY A 137 -37.88 -1.31 -8.70
C GLY A 137 -37.26 -0.35 -9.73
N ALA A 138 -36.27 0.44 -9.32
CA ALA A 138 -35.57 1.38 -10.20
C ALA A 138 -34.88 0.65 -11.36
N ASP A 139 -34.83 1.27 -12.55
CA ASP A 139 -34.20 0.69 -13.74
C ASP A 139 -32.65 0.75 -13.65
N PRO A 140 -31.95 -0.40 -13.60
CA PRO A 140 -30.48 -0.44 -13.59
C PRO A 140 -29.86 0.25 -14.81
N ALA A 141 -30.53 0.22 -15.97
CA ALA A 141 -30.01 0.78 -17.22
C ALA A 141 -29.93 2.31 -17.17
N ALA A 142 -30.83 2.98 -16.45
CA ALA A 142 -30.80 4.43 -16.26
C ALA A 142 -29.59 4.88 -15.42
N TYR A 143 -29.17 4.08 -14.43
CA TYR A 143 -27.95 4.34 -13.68
C TYR A 143 -26.69 4.05 -14.48
N VAL A 144 -26.65 2.94 -15.24
CA VAL A 144 -25.51 2.64 -16.14
C VAL A 144 -25.33 3.79 -17.14
N ALA A 145 -26.41 4.27 -17.76
CA ALA A 145 -26.36 5.42 -18.65
C ALA A 145 -25.86 6.70 -17.95
N GLY A 146 -26.22 6.90 -16.67
CA GLY A 146 -25.69 7.97 -15.83
C GLY A 146 -24.19 7.81 -15.58
N VAL A 147 -23.74 6.68 -15.04
CA VAL A 147 -22.32 6.41 -14.74
C VAL A 147 -21.46 6.49 -16.00
N ASP A 148 -21.92 5.92 -17.11
CA ASP A 148 -21.21 5.95 -18.40
C ASP A 148 -21.11 7.38 -18.97
N GLN A 149 -22.13 8.23 -18.75
CA GLN A 149 -22.04 9.67 -19.05
C GLN A 149 -21.10 10.42 -18.10
N TYR A 150 -21.03 9.96 -16.85
CA TYR A 150 -20.26 10.58 -15.78
C TYR A 150 -18.84 10.07 -15.66
N ALA A 151 -18.28 9.31 -16.61
CA ALA A 151 -16.85 8.95 -16.62
C ALA A 151 -15.99 10.19 -16.93
N PRO A 152 -15.67 11.06 -15.95
CA PRO A 152 -15.03 12.31 -16.24
C PRO A 152 -13.57 12.01 -16.52
N VAL A 153 -12.92 12.85 -17.32
CA VAL A 153 -11.45 12.86 -17.45
C VAL A 153 -10.77 12.84 -16.06
N ALA A 154 -11.43 13.43 -15.05
CA ALA A 154 -11.01 13.38 -13.65
C ALA A 154 -10.91 11.96 -13.05
N MET A 155 -11.84 11.03 -13.31
CA MET A 155 -11.76 9.66 -12.77
C MET A 155 -10.61 8.87 -13.41
N ILE A 156 -10.43 9.02 -14.73
CA ILE A 156 -9.27 8.45 -15.43
C ILE A 156 -7.98 9.00 -14.81
N GLY A 157 -7.93 10.29 -14.52
CA GLY A 157 -6.83 10.93 -13.81
C GLY A 157 -6.58 10.33 -12.43
N VAL A 158 -7.64 10.18 -11.61
CA VAL A 158 -7.55 9.58 -10.27
C VAL A 158 -7.03 8.14 -10.33
N TYR A 159 -7.54 7.31 -11.25
CA TYR A 159 -7.09 5.92 -11.40
C TYR A 159 -5.67 5.81 -11.91
N THR A 160 -5.29 6.68 -12.83
CA THR A 160 -3.90 6.78 -13.30
C THR A 160 -2.99 7.18 -12.14
N LEU A 161 -3.36 8.19 -11.36
CA LEU A 161 -2.56 8.65 -10.22
C LEU A 161 -2.50 7.63 -9.07
N PHE A 162 -3.60 6.91 -8.80
CA PHE A 162 -3.60 5.77 -7.89
C PHE A 162 -2.65 4.68 -8.36
N GLY A 163 -2.77 4.25 -9.62
CA GLY A 163 -1.93 3.22 -10.20
C GLY A 163 -0.46 3.62 -10.15
N LEU A 164 -0.14 4.83 -10.61
CA LEU A 164 1.22 5.36 -10.59
C LEU A 164 1.75 5.48 -9.16
N GLY A 165 1.03 6.15 -8.26
CA GLY A 165 1.47 6.36 -6.89
C GLY A 165 1.63 5.06 -6.11
N GLY A 166 0.63 4.18 -6.16
CA GLY A 166 0.61 2.91 -5.45
C GLY A 166 1.68 1.93 -5.95
N LEU A 167 1.98 1.91 -7.24
CA LEU A 167 3.00 1.02 -7.82
C LEU A 167 4.40 1.63 -7.73
N PHE A 168 4.61 2.84 -8.26
CA PHE A 168 5.93 3.47 -8.28
C PHE A 168 6.40 3.85 -6.87
N GLY A 169 5.49 4.22 -5.97
CA GLY A 169 5.83 4.48 -4.57
C GLY A 169 6.53 3.29 -3.91
N PHE A 170 5.97 2.08 -4.06
CA PHE A 170 6.60 0.87 -3.50
C PHE A 170 7.85 0.44 -4.25
N VAL A 171 7.95 0.66 -5.56
CA VAL A 171 9.21 0.43 -6.29
C VAL A 171 10.32 1.34 -5.74
N VAL A 172 10.05 2.63 -5.57
CA VAL A 172 11.03 3.60 -5.03
C VAL A 172 11.40 3.25 -3.59
N LEU A 173 10.44 2.89 -2.73
CA LEU A 173 10.71 2.40 -1.38
C LEU A 173 11.54 1.10 -1.38
N GLY A 174 11.26 0.18 -2.31
CA GLY A 174 12.03 -1.05 -2.47
C GLY A 174 13.49 -0.77 -2.86
N VAL A 175 13.73 0.17 -3.76
CA VAL A 175 15.08 0.64 -4.11
C VAL A 175 15.77 1.28 -2.90
N ALA A 176 15.05 2.08 -2.11
CA ALA A 176 15.58 2.66 -0.87
C ALA A 176 15.99 1.56 0.13
N VAL A 177 15.19 0.51 0.29
CA VAL A 177 15.52 -0.66 1.11
C VAL A 177 16.77 -1.35 0.57
N LEU A 178 16.84 -1.64 -0.73
CA LEU A 178 17.99 -2.33 -1.33
C LEU A 178 19.31 -1.54 -1.18
N ARG A 179 19.26 -0.20 -1.26
CA ARG A 179 20.44 0.65 -1.00
C ARG A 179 20.93 0.57 0.45
N GLN A 180 20.07 0.18 1.37
CA GLN A 180 20.40 0.01 2.78
C GLN A 180 20.62 -1.46 3.17
N ALA A 181 20.43 -2.40 2.25
CA ALA A 181 20.45 -3.83 2.50
C ALA A 181 21.77 -4.50 2.08
N GLY A 182 22.33 -5.36 2.93
CA GLY A 182 23.58 -6.10 2.63
C GLY A 182 24.40 -6.43 3.88
N SER A 183 25.68 -6.76 3.69
CA SER A 183 26.59 -7.24 4.75
C SER A 183 26.81 -6.26 5.92
N ARG A 184 26.45 -4.98 5.73
CA ARG A 184 26.55 -3.91 6.74
C ARG A 184 25.22 -3.22 7.02
N GLY A 185 24.13 -3.71 6.43
CA GLY A 185 22.80 -3.11 6.49
C GLY A 185 21.87 -3.90 7.41
N PRO A 186 21.07 -3.25 8.27
CA PRO A 186 20.15 -3.97 9.15
C PRO A 186 18.94 -4.54 8.39
N LEU A 187 18.66 -4.05 7.16
CA LEU A 187 17.47 -4.40 6.40
C LEU A 187 17.68 -5.63 5.51
N PRO A 188 16.70 -6.55 5.44
CA PRO A 188 16.79 -7.72 4.57
C PRO A 188 16.60 -7.34 3.10
N ARG A 189 17.50 -7.82 2.22
CA ARG A 189 17.43 -7.58 0.77
C ARG A 189 16.14 -8.05 0.13
N TRP A 190 15.60 -9.18 0.60
CA TRP A 190 14.36 -9.74 0.06
C TRP A 190 13.16 -8.81 0.26
N ALA A 191 13.13 -7.98 1.31
CA ALA A 191 12.04 -7.04 1.54
C ALA A 191 12.02 -5.93 0.46
N GLY A 192 13.20 -5.46 0.04
CA GLY A 192 13.30 -4.53 -1.08
C GLY A 192 12.82 -5.13 -2.39
N TRP A 193 13.22 -6.38 -2.68
CA TRP A 193 12.72 -7.10 -3.85
C TRP A 193 11.22 -7.40 -3.79
N ALA A 194 10.67 -7.74 -2.63
CA ALA A 194 9.24 -7.98 -2.46
C ALA A 194 8.42 -6.72 -2.78
N LEU A 195 8.85 -5.53 -2.33
CA LEU A 195 8.21 -4.27 -2.71
C LEU A 195 8.28 -4.02 -4.21
N ILE A 196 9.45 -4.21 -4.83
CA ILE A 196 9.62 -4.01 -6.28
C ILE A 196 8.74 -4.99 -7.07
N LEU A 197 8.74 -6.27 -6.70
CA LEU A 197 8.00 -7.33 -7.39
C LEU A 197 6.49 -7.26 -7.15
N SER A 198 6.02 -6.63 -6.08
CA SER A 198 4.58 -6.43 -5.85
C SER A 198 3.91 -5.69 -7.01
N ALA A 199 4.60 -4.74 -7.65
CA ALA A 199 4.06 -3.98 -8.77
C ALA A 199 3.81 -4.84 -10.03
N PRO A 200 4.80 -5.57 -10.59
CA PRO A 200 4.57 -6.44 -11.73
C PRO A 200 3.66 -7.63 -11.38
N VAL A 201 3.66 -8.14 -10.15
CA VAL A 201 2.70 -9.19 -9.74
C VAL A 201 1.27 -8.66 -9.78
N ARG A 202 1.03 -7.44 -9.28
CA ARG A 202 -0.29 -6.79 -9.37
C ARG A 202 -0.68 -6.55 -10.82
N MET A 203 0.19 -5.91 -11.60
CA MET A 203 -0.11 -5.54 -12.98
C MET A 203 -0.28 -6.76 -13.88
N GLY A 204 0.57 -7.77 -13.76
CA GLY A 204 0.38 -9.04 -14.47
C GLY A 204 -0.94 -9.70 -14.10
N GLY A 205 -1.32 -9.68 -12.82
CA GLY A 205 -2.64 -10.11 -12.37
C GLY A 205 -3.79 -9.43 -13.09
N LEU A 206 -3.76 -8.09 -13.11
CA LEU A 206 -4.80 -7.27 -13.74
C LEU A 206 -4.83 -7.41 -15.27
N ILE A 207 -3.66 -7.42 -15.93
CA ILE A 207 -3.54 -7.49 -17.39
C ILE A 207 -3.95 -8.87 -17.92
N PHE A 208 -3.57 -9.95 -17.22
CA PHE A 208 -3.82 -11.32 -17.67
C PHE A 208 -5.07 -11.95 -17.03
N GLY A 209 -5.85 -11.19 -16.25
CA GLY A 209 -7.04 -11.69 -15.56
C GLY A 209 -6.74 -12.75 -14.50
N VAL A 210 -5.52 -12.78 -13.95
CA VAL A 210 -5.15 -13.73 -12.89
C VAL A 210 -5.58 -13.17 -11.53
N ALA A 211 -6.72 -13.66 -11.04
CA ALA A 211 -7.35 -13.23 -9.78
C ALA A 211 -6.39 -13.22 -8.57
N ALA A 212 -5.39 -14.10 -8.55
CA ALA A 212 -4.41 -14.16 -7.47
C ALA A 212 -3.39 -13.00 -7.46
N GLY A 213 -3.20 -12.27 -8.56
CA GLY A 213 -2.17 -11.24 -8.65
C GLY A 213 -2.31 -10.10 -7.63
N PRO A 214 -3.45 -9.38 -7.56
CA PRO A 214 -3.65 -8.31 -6.58
C PRO A 214 -3.50 -8.71 -5.10
N PRO A 215 -4.07 -9.84 -4.61
CA PRO A 215 -3.84 -10.27 -3.23
C PRO A 215 -2.39 -10.72 -2.99
N LEU A 216 -1.75 -11.43 -3.92
CA LEU A 216 -0.33 -11.81 -3.78
C LEU A 216 0.60 -10.60 -3.71
N ALA A 217 0.36 -9.58 -4.54
CA ALA A 217 1.11 -8.32 -4.46
C ALA A 217 0.97 -7.65 -3.09
N SER A 218 -0.24 -7.69 -2.51
CA SER A 218 -0.52 -7.12 -1.19
C SER A 218 0.14 -7.91 -0.06
N LEU A 219 0.27 -9.23 -0.20
CA LEU A 219 1.05 -10.09 0.69
C LEU A 219 2.55 -9.76 0.63
N LEU A 220 3.10 -9.54 -0.57
CA LEU A 220 4.50 -9.12 -0.73
C LEU A 220 4.77 -7.79 -0.04
N ILE A 221 3.86 -6.81 -0.19
CA ILE A 221 3.91 -5.53 0.53
C ILE A 221 3.89 -5.79 2.04
N THR A 222 2.91 -6.56 2.53
CA THR A 222 2.76 -6.89 3.96
C THR A 222 4.04 -7.48 4.55
N ALA A 223 4.60 -8.50 3.89
CA ALA A 223 5.82 -9.16 4.34
C ALA A 223 7.01 -8.20 4.37
N ALA A 224 7.14 -7.34 3.35
CA ALA A 224 8.21 -6.36 3.30
C ALA A 224 8.09 -5.29 4.40
N LEU A 225 6.91 -4.70 4.60
CA LEU A 225 6.69 -3.67 5.63
C LEU A 225 6.97 -4.24 7.03
N LEU A 226 6.48 -5.45 7.31
CA LEU A 226 6.76 -6.17 8.54
C LEU A 226 8.27 -6.35 8.75
N ALA A 227 8.98 -6.85 7.74
CA ALA A 227 10.41 -7.12 7.84
C ALA A 227 11.24 -5.85 8.05
N ILE A 228 10.91 -4.75 7.35
CA ILE A 228 11.60 -3.46 7.48
C ILE A 228 11.44 -2.91 8.91
N LEU A 229 10.21 -2.90 9.42
CA LEU A 229 9.91 -2.32 10.74
C LEU A 229 10.41 -3.19 11.89
N LEU A 230 10.42 -4.52 11.74
CA LEU A 230 11.06 -5.42 12.72
C LEU A 230 12.59 -5.27 12.71
N ALA A 231 13.20 -5.17 11.52
CA ALA A 231 14.64 -4.98 11.40
C ALA A 231 15.11 -3.66 12.04
N ALA A 232 14.33 -2.58 11.89
CA ALA A 232 14.62 -1.28 12.50
C ALA A 232 14.54 -1.28 14.04
N ARG A 233 13.87 -2.27 14.65
CA ARG A 233 13.75 -2.41 16.10
C ARG A 233 14.89 -3.22 16.73
N ARG A 234 15.70 -3.94 15.94
CA ARG A 234 16.77 -4.77 16.47
C ARG A 234 17.90 -3.89 17.03
N PRO A 235 18.41 -4.16 18.24
CA PRO A 235 19.55 -3.43 18.78
C PRO A 235 20.77 -3.65 17.88
N ALA A 236 21.49 -2.57 17.57
CA ALA A 236 22.80 -2.68 16.95
C ALA A 236 23.74 -3.32 17.97
N VAL A 237 24.10 -4.58 17.76
CA VAL A 237 25.19 -5.21 18.53
C VAL A 237 26.47 -4.49 18.10
N SER A 238 27.06 -3.72 19.01
CA SER A 238 28.37 -3.12 18.81
C SER A 238 29.36 -4.27 18.58
N ARG A 239 29.91 -4.36 17.38
CA ARG A 239 31.11 -5.15 17.11
C ARG A 239 32.33 -4.29 17.34
#